data_AF-A0A9D6FT04-F1
#
_entry.id   AF-A0A9D6FT04-F1
#
_cell.length_a   1.000
_cell.length_b   1.000
_cell.length_c   1.000
_cell.angle_alpha   90.00
_cell.angle_beta   90.00
_cell.angle_gamma   90.00
#
_symmetry.space_group_name_H-M   'P 1'
#
loop_
_entity.id
_entity.type
_entity.pdbx_description
1 polymer ?
#
loop_
_entity_poly.entity_id
_entity_poly.type
_entity_poly.pdbx_seq_one_letter_code
_entity_poly.pdbx_strand_id
1 'polypeptide(L)'
;MANSKLGACPKCGKAMGRGFAAKSAGLSFVAPEKLDHLAFIDEDLGHAGLKKFLPAKAEFFRSYLCRPCKVYLVEYGRSFSRKEAEQAAAER
;
A
#
# COMPACT_ATOMS: atom_id res chain seq x y z
N MET A 1 -4.60 13.74 -5.16
CA MET A 1 -3.78 13.77 -6.39
C MET A 1 -2.51 13.00 -6.13
N ALA A 2 -2.23 11.94 -6.90
CA ALA A 2 -0.98 11.19 -6.78
C ALA A 2 0.19 12.10 -7.17
N ASN A 3 1.28 12.10 -6.39
CA ASN A 3 2.47 12.84 -6.75
C ASN A 3 3.10 12.21 -8.00
N SER A 4 2.87 12.82 -9.17
CA SER A 4 3.31 12.31 -10.48
C SER A 4 4.81 12.05 -10.57
N LYS A 5 5.59 12.65 -9.66
CA LYS A 5 7.05 12.46 -9.52
C LYS A 5 7.47 11.07 -9.07
N LEU A 6 6.59 10.30 -8.42
CA LEU A 6 6.91 8.95 -7.90
C LEU A 6 6.54 7.82 -8.88
N GLY A 7 6.00 8.16 -10.06
CA GLY A 7 5.66 7.20 -11.09
C GLY A 7 6.87 6.55 -11.77
N ALA A 8 8.06 7.13 -11.65
CA ALA A 8 9.31 6.65 -12.24
C ALA A 8 10.36 6.35 -11.17
N CYS A 9 11.14 5.30 -11.39
CA CYS A 9 12.19 4.89 -10.46
C CYS A 9 13.32 5.94 -10.46
N PRO A 10 13.72 6.49 -9.30
CA PRO A 10 14.79 7.49 -9.24
C PRO A 10 16.17 6.91 -9.63
N LYS A 11 16.32 5.58 -9.67
CA LYS A 11 17.58 4.92 -10.02
C LYS A 11 17.71 4.58 -11.51
N CYS A 12 16.63 4.17 -12.17
CA CYS A 12 16.68 3.70 -13.57
C CYS A 12 15.68 4.38 -14.52
N GLY A 13 14.86 5.30 -14.02
CA GLY A 13 13.86 6.03 -14.82
C GLY A 13 12.64 5.19 -15.27
N LYS A 14 12.65 3.86 -15.10
CA LYS A 14 11.54 2.99 -15.49
C LYS A 14 10.30 3.24 -14.62
N ALA A 15 9.13 3.02 -15.20
CA ALA A 15 7.87 3.10 -14.47
C ALA A 15 7.86 2.18 -13.24
N MET A 16 7.36 2.68 -12.12
CA MET A 16 7.21 1.93 -10.89
C MET A 16 5.82 1.29 -10.81
N GLY A 17 5.74 0.07 -10.27
CA GLY A 17 4.47 -0.54 -9.93
C GLY A 17 3.81 0.22 -8.78
N ARG A 18 2.58 0.67 -8.96
CA ARG A 18 1.79 1.34 -7.93
C ARG A 18 1.12 0.31 -7.03
N GLY A 19 1.10 0.57 -5.73
CA GLY A 19 0.45 -0.24 -4.71
C GLY A 19 0.23 0.55 -3.43
N PHE A 20 0.08 -0.18 -2.34
CA PHE A 20 -0.15 0.39 -1.02
C PHE A 20 0.78 -0.24 0.02
N ALA A 21 1.06 0.50 1.09
CA ALA A 21 1.78 0.02 2.27
C ALA A 21 0.86 0.07 3.49
N ALA A 22 0.72 -1.03 4.22
CA ALA A 22 -0.03 -1.01 5.47
C ALA A 22 0.72 -0.15 6.50
N LYS A 23 0.01 0.75 7.19
CA LYS A 23 0.59 1.63 8.22
C LYS A 23 1.09 0.84 9.44
N SER A 24 0.43 -0.26 9.75
CA SER A 24 0.77 -1.25 10.79
C SER A 24 2.05 -2.02 10.48
N ALA A 25 2.35 -2.25 9.20
CA ALA A 25 3.50 -3.02 8.73
C ALA A 25 4.25 -2.23 7.65
N GLY A 26 5.12 -1.31 8.10
CA GLY A 26 5.74 -0.24 7.30
C GLY A 26 6.62 -0.65 6.11
N LEU A 27 6.66 -1.93 5.73
CA LEU A 27 7.41 -2.46 4.58
C LEU A 27 6.61 -3.45 3.72
N SER A 28 5.30 -3.59 3.95
CA SER A 28 4.45 -4.41 3.08
C SER A 28 4.20 -3.68 1.76
N PHE A 29 4.41 -4.35 0.62
CA PHE A 29 3.89 -3.89 -0.67
C PHE A 29 2.62 -4.68 -0.99
N VAL A 30 1.48 -4.02 -0.83
CA VAL A 30 0.17 -4.55 -1.19
C VAL A 30 -0.11 -4.15 -2.63
N ALA A 31 -0.09 -5.14 -3.51
CA ALA A 31 -0.51 -4.93 -4.89
C ALA A 31 -2.02 -4.56 -4.90
N PRO A 32 -2.48 -3.67 -5.78
CA PRO A 32 -3.87 -3.22 -5.77
C PRO A 32 -4.89 -4.36 -5.84
N GLU A 33 -4.60 -5.42 -6.60
CA GLU A 33 -5.46 -6.59 -6.77
C GLU A 33 -5.59 -7.41 -5.48
N LYS A 34 -4.66 -7.22 -4.54
CA LYS A 34 -4.64 -7.92 -3.24
C LYS A 34 -5.45 -7.20 -2.17
N LEU A 35 -5.92 -5.98 -2.42
CA LEU A 35 -6.84 -5.27 -1.52
C LEU A 35 -8.21 -5.99 -1.43
N ASP A 36 -8.61 -6.67 -2.49
CA ASP A 36 -9.90 -7.39 -2.55
C ASP A 36 -9.87 -8.75 -1.85
N HIS A 37 -8.69 -9.28 -1.54
CA HIS A 37 -8.55 -10.60 -0.93
C HIS A 37 -8.54 -10.56 0.60
N LEU A 38 -9.51 -11.26 1.22
CA LEU A 38 -9.63 -11.48 2.66
C LEU A 38 -8.34 -11.98 3.33
N ALA A 39 -7.44 -12.66 2.61
CA ALA A 39 -6.16 -13.16 3.13
C ALA A 39 -5.22 -12.05 3.65
N PHE A 40 -5.33 -10.82 3.16
CA PHE A 40 -4.58 -9.67 3.69
C PHE A 40 -5.12 -9.15 5.03
N ILE A 41 -6.38 -9.48 5.37
CA ILE A 41 -6.94 -9.16 6.68
C ILE A 41 -6.20 -9.94 7.77
N ASP A 42 -5.88 -11.21 7.53
CA ASP A 42 -5.19 -12.04 8.52
C ASP A 42 -3.69 -11.71 8.67
N GLU A 43 -2.98 -11.40 7.59
CA GLU A 43 -1.56 -10.98 7.67
C GLU A 43 -1.41 -9.64 8.40
N ASP A 44 -2.33 -8.69 8.21
CA ASP A 44 -2.31 -7.39 8.89
C ASP A 44 -2.78 -7.47 10.36
N LEU A 45 -3.57 -8.50 10.71
CA LEU A 45 -4.04 -8.79 12.07
C LEU A 45 -3.13 -9.74 12.87
N GLY A 46 -2.06 -10.27 12.25
CA GLY A 46 -1.13 -11.23 12.86
C GLY A 46 -0.45 -10.73 14.14
N HIS A 47 -0.38 -9.41 14.35
CA HIS A 47 0.21 -8.79 15.54
C HIS A 47 -0.76 -7.98 16.41
N ALA A 48 -2.08 -8.04 16.13
CA ALA A 48 -3.05 -7.13 16.76
C ALA A 48 -3.61 -7.58 18.14
N GLY A 49 -3.31 -8.80 18.62
CA GLY A 49 -3.83 -9.28 19.92
C GLY A 49 -5.36 -9.11 20.06
N LEU A 50 -5.86 -8.75 21.24
CA LEU A 50 -7.30 -8.50 21.51
C LEU A 50 -7.92 -7.38 20.63
N LYS A 51 -7.13 -6.61 19.86
CA LYS A 51 -7.66 -5.65 18.88
C LYS A 51 -8.25 -6.31 17.63
N LYS A 52 -8.14 -7.64 17.47
CA LYS A 52 -8.83 -8.42 16.41
C LYS A 52 -10.36 -8.26 16.43
N PHE A 53 -10.94 -7.91 17.59
CA PHE A 53 -12.39 -7.73 17.77
C PHE A 53 -12.87 -6.29 17.58
N LEU A 54 -11.93 -5.34 17.42
CA LEU A 54 -12.26 -4.00 16.97
C LEU A 54 -11.93 -3.94 15.49
N PRO A 55 -12.80 -3.39 14.63
CA PRO A 55 -12.44 -3.06 13.25
C PRO A 55 -11.42 -1.91 13.30
N ALA A 56 -10.20 -2.22 13.72
CA ALA A 56 -9.07 -1.32 13.66
C ALA A 56 -8.94 -0.97 12.18
N LYS A 57 -9.27 0.28 11.87
CA LYS A 57 -9.32 0.80 10.51
C LYS A 57 -7.94 0.58 9.90
N ALA A 58 -7.80 -0.44 9.06
CA ALA A 58 -6.58 -0.65 8.30
C ALA A 58 -6.34 0.63 7.49
N GLU A 59 -5.21 1.27 7.76
CA GLU A 59 -4.78 2.49 7.09
C GLU A 59 -3.60 2.15 6.19
N PHE A 60 -3.62 2.71 4.99
CA PHE A 60 -2.67 2.44 3.94
C PHE A 60 -2.01 3.73 3.48
N PHE A 61 -0.73 3.67 3.13
CA PHE A 61 -0.05 4.71 2.37
C PHE A 61 0.05 4.29 0.91
N ARG A 62 0.12 5.25 -0.02
CA ARG A 62 0.51 4.90 -1.40
C ARG A 62 1.96 4.43 -1.40
N SER A 63 2.25 3.42 -2.20
CA SER A 63 3.60 2.92 -2.34
C SER A 63 3.92 2.54 -3.78
N TYR A 64 5.22 2.51 -4.08
CA TYR A 64 5.74 2.34 -5.43
C TYR A 64 6.91 1.35 -5.39
N LEU A 65 6.88 0.32 -6.23
CA LEU A 65 7.90 -0.71 -6.30
C LEU A 65 8.56 -0.76 -7.67
N CYS A 66 9.88 -0.59 -7.71
CA CYS A 66 10.71 -0.91 -8.86
C CYS A 66 11.41 -2.24 -8.62
N ARG A 67 10.90 -3.32 -9.21
CA ARG A 67 11.49 -4.67 -9.06
C ARG A 67 12.93 -4.77 -9.60
N PRO A 68 13.27 -4.21 -10.78
CA PRO A 68 14.64 -4.30 -11.30
C PRO A 68 15.68 -3.66 -10.37
N CYS A 69 15.35 -2.50 -9.79
CA CYS A 69 16.27 -1.77 -8.93
C CYS A 69 16.14 -2.12 -7.44
N LYS A 70 15.16 -2.94 -7.07
CA LYS A 70 14.78 -3.23 -5.67
C LYS A 70 14.53 -1.95 -4.86
N VAL A 71 13.96 -0.93 -5.50
CA VAL A 71 13.63 0.35 -4.86
C VAL A 71 12.17 0.32 -4.46
N TYR A 72 11.92 0.59 -3.18
CA TYR A 72 10.60 0.70 -2.61
C TYR A 72 10.39 2.10 -2.03
N LEU A 73 9.32 2.78 -2.44
CA LEU A 73 8.98 4.13 -2.00
C LEU A 73 7.60 4.12 -1.36
N VAL A 74 7.46 4.83 -0.25
CA VAL A 74 6.20 5.00 0.48
C VAL A 74 5.90 6.50 0.61
N GLU A 75 4.69 6.90 0.26
CA GLU A 75 4.23 8.28 0.32
C GLU A 75 3.42 8.52 1.61
N TYR A 76 4.09 9.06 2.63
CA TYR A 76 3.49 9.28 3.96
C TYR A 76 2.60 10.53 4.05
N GLY A 77 2.49 11.33 2.98
CA GLY A 77 1.74 12.60 3.00
C GLY A 77 0.23 12.44 3.17
N ARG A 78 -0.33 11.25 2.91
CA ARG A 78 -1.75 10.93 3.12
C ARG A 78 -1.93 9.44 3.42
N SER A 79 -2.71 9.13 4.46
CA SER A 79 -3.24 7.78 4.67
C SER A 79 -4.59 7.60 3.95
N PHE A 80 -4.86 6.36 3.58
CA PHE A 80 -6.07 5.90 2.93
C PHE A 80 -6.71 4.85 3.84
N SER A 81 -8.00 4.97 4.10
CA SER A 81 -8.77 3.81 4.56
C SER A 81 -8.80 2.74 3.47
N ARG A 82 -9.17 1.50 3.84
CA ARG A 82 -9.34 0.40 2.87
C ARG A 82 -10.20 0.80 1.66
N LYS A 83 -11.38 1.36 1.90
CA LYS A 83 -12.31 1.76 0.83
C LYS A 83 -11.71 2.82 -0.09
N GLU A 84 -10.96 3.78 0.46
CA GLU A 84 -10.28 4.79 -0.35
C GLU A 84 -9.11 4.19 -1.14
N ALA A 85 -8.42 3.19 -0.59
CA ALA A 85 -7.35 2.48 -1.30
C ALA A 85 -7.89 1.65 -2.47
N GLU A 86 -9.03 0.95 -2.26
CA GLU A 86 -9.75 0.21 -3.30
C GLU A 86 -10.25 1.15 -4.42
N GLN A 87 -10.85 2.29 -4.05
CA GLN A 87 -11.26 3.30 -5.04
C GLN A 87 -10.07 3.87 -5.81
N ALA A 88 -8.99 4.22 -5.12
CA ALA A 88 -7.77 4.72 -5.75
C ALA A 88 -7.04 3.66 -6.61
N ALA A 89 -7.27 2.37 -6.35
CA ALA A 89 -6.81 1.27 -7.19
C ALA A 89 -7.64 1.13 -8.47
N ALA A 90 -8.94 1.41 -8.40
CA ALA A 90 -9.87 1.34 -9.54
C ALA A 90 -9.73 2.52 -10.52
N GLU A 91 -9.26 3.69 -10.07
CA GLU A 91 -8.98 4.89 -10.89
C GLU A 91 -7.72 4.77 -11.79
N ARG A 92 -7.37 3.55 -12.20
CA ARG A 92 -6.12 3.22 -12.89
C ARG A 92 -6.06 3.63 -14.35
#